data_AF-A0AAV3PFR0-F1
#
_entry.id   AF-A0AAV3PFR0-F1
#
_cell.length_a   1.000
_cell.length_b   1.000
_cell.length_c   1.000
_cell.angle_alpha   90.00
_cell.angle_beta   90.00
_cell.angle_gamma   90.00
#
_symmetry.space_group_name_H-M   'P 1'
#
loop_
_entity.id
_entity.type
_entity.pdbx_description
1 polymer ?
#
loop_
_entity_poly.entity_id
_entity_poly.type
_entity_poly.pdbx_seq_one_letter_code
_entity_poly.pdbx_strand_id
1 'polypeptide(L)' 'MEAGWGWGRKMDSKGLQKMASIDAQLRALAPKKVSEDDKLVEYDALLLDRFLDILQDLHGEDIRETV' A
#
# COMPACT_ATOMS: atom_id res chain seq x y z
N MET A 1 25.72 17.00 -3.19
CA MET A 1 25.37 15.68 -2.65
C MET A 1 24.20 15.90 -1.68
N GLU A 2 22.97 15.87 -2.19
CA GLU A 2 21.78 15.92 -1.33
C GLU A 2 21.33 14.50 -1.02
N ALA A 3 21.26 14.14 0.26
CA ALA A 3 20.62 12.93 0.72
C ALA A 3 19.09 13.14 0.68
N GLY A 4 18.50 12.95 -0.50
CA GLY A 4 17.06 12.98 -0.71
C GLY A 4 16.41 11.72 -0.16
N TRP A 5 16.13 11.68 1.14
CA TRP A 5 15.20 10.70 1.69
C TRP A 5 13.83 10.94 1.06
N GLY A 6 13.39 10.00 0.22
CA GLY A 6 12.22 10.09 -0.66
C GLY A 6 10.86 10.16 0.06
N TRP A 7 10.62 11.25 0.79
CA TRP A 7 9.30 11.61 1.33
C TRP A 7 8.49 12.53 0.40
N GLY A 8 9.05 12.89 -0.76
CA GLY A 8 8.38 13.69 -1.79
C GLY A 8 7.78 12.86 -2.91
N ARG A 9 6.98 11.82 -2.61
CA ARG A 9 6.22 11.15 -3.67
C ARG A 9 4.98 11.99 -3.96
N LYS A 10 4.89 12.60 -5.14
CA LYS A 10 3.58 12.97 -5.68
C LYS A 10 2.75 11.68 -5.71
N MET A 11 1.63 11.65 -4.99
CA MET A 11 0.60 10.64 -5.22
C MET A 11 0.20 10.75 -6.69
N ASP A 12 0.73 9.85 -7.51
CA ASP A 12 0.27 9.70 -8.88
C ASP A 12 -1.06 8.92 -8.85
N SER A 13 -1.86 9.10 -9.89
CA SER A 13 -3.15 8.41 -10.02
C SER A 13 -3.00 6.88 -10.01
N LYS A 14 -1.81 6.36 -10.35
CA LYS A 14 -1.48 4.92 -10.32
C LYS A 14 -1.36 4.39 -8.89
N GLY A 15 -0.68 5.09 -7.98
CA GLY A 15 -0.60 4.72 -6.56
C GLY A 15 -1.96 4.74 -5.88
N LEU A 16 -2.80 5.73 -6.18
CA LEU A 16 -4.15 5.87 -5.61
C LEU A 16 -5.09 4.75 -6.08
N GLN A 17 -5.01 4.33 -7.34
CA GLN A 17 -5.74 3.17 -7.86
C GLN A 17 -5.27 1.86 -7.23
N LYS A 18 -3.96 1.70 -7.01
CA LYS A 18 -3.39 0.51 -6.38
C LYS A 18 -3.85 0.37 -4.93
N MET A 19 -3.80 1.44 -4.14
CA MET A 19 -4.33 1.45 -2.77
C MET A 19 -5.82 1.06 -2.73
N ALA A 20 -6.63 1.60 -3.66
CA ALA A 20 -8.04 1.25 -3.75
C ALA A 20 -8.27 -0.23 -4.09
N SER A 21 -7.41 -0.83 -4.92
CA SER A 21 -7.47 -2.27 -5.24
C SER A 21 -7.10 -3.15 -4.04
N ILE A 22 -6.08 -2.77 -3.26
CA ILE A 22 -5.65 -3.50 -2.06
C ILE A 22 -6.73 -3.44 -0.97
N ASP A 23 -7.28 -2.24 -0.71
CA ASP A 23 -8.40 -2.06 0.25
C ASP A 23 -9.60 -2.93 -0.15
N ALA A 24 -9.98 -2.96 -1.43
CA ALA A 24 -11.08 -3.79 -1.92
C ALA A 24 -10.84 -5.29 -1.69
N GLN A 25 -9.62 -5.78 -1.92
CA GLN A 25 -9.24 -7.18 -1.69
C GLN A 25 -9.24 -7.54 -0.20
N LEU A 26 -8.72 -6.67 0.67
CA LEU A 26 -8.74 -6.87 2.12
C LEU A 26 -10.17 -6.87 2.66
N ARG A 27 -11.06 -6.01 2.16
CA ARG A 27 -12.49 -6.02 2.51
C ARG A 27 -13.20 -7.28 2.03
N ALA A 28 -12.74 -7.92 0.96
CA ALA A 28 -13.30 -9.21 0.55
C ALA A 28 -12.99 -10.33 1.58
N LEU A 29 -11.83 -10.26 2.25
CA LEU A 29 -11.44 -11.21 3.30
C LEU A 29 -12.04 -10.85 4.67
N ALA A 30 -12.14 -9.56 4.98
CA ALA A 30 -12.72 -9.03 6.21
C ALA A 30 -13.91 -8.09 5.87
N PRO A 31 -15.08 -8.63 5.54
CA PRO A 31 -16.20 -7.85 5.00
C PRO A 31 -16.92 -6.97 6.03
N LYS A 32 -16.69 -7.22 7.32
CA LYS A 32 -17.35 -6.48 8.40
C LYS A 32 -16.32 -5.95 9.37
N LYS A 33 -16.49 -4.67 9.72
CA LYS A 33 -15.83 -4.08 10.87
C LYS A 33 -16.31 -4.78 12.14
N VAL A 34 -15.38 -5.09 13.03
CA VAL A 34 -15.67 -5.73 14.32
C VAL A 34 -16.18 -4.70 15.34
N SER A 35 -15.85 -3.41 15.13
CA SER A 35 -16.30 -2.26 15.93
C SER A 35 -16.34 -0.98 15.08
N GLU A 36 -16.95 0.10 15.59
CA GLU A 36 -17.01 1.39 14.87
C GLU A 36 -15.62 2.03 14.67
N ASP A 37 -14.69 1.78 15.60
CA ASP A 37 -13.31 2.25 15.56
C ASP A 37 -12.35 1.28 14.87
N ASP A 38 -12.86 0.17 14.33
CA ASP A 38 -12.07 -0.79 13.57
C ASP A 38 -11.47 -0.13 12.31
N LYS A 39 -10.14 -0.05 12.31
CA LYS A 39 -9.30 0.50 11.25
C LYS A 39 -8.31 -0.51 10.72
N LEU A 40 -8.50 -1.81 11.01
CA LEU A 40 -7.52 -2.84 10.67
C LEU A 40 -7.26 -2.89 9.17
N VAL A 41 -8.32 -2.95 8.37
CA VAL A 41 -8.22 -2.98 6.90
C VAL A 41 -7.58 -1.71 6.36
N GLU A 42 -7.92 -0.54 6.91
CA GLU A 42 -7.34 0.73 6.49
C GLU A 42 -5.83 0.82 6.82
N TYR A 43 -5.41 0.31 7.98
CA TYR A 43 -3.99 0.26 8.35
C TYR A 43 -3.22 -0.76 7.54
N ASP A 44 -3.78 -1.96 7.33
CA ASP A 44 -3.15 -3.00 6.52
C ASP A 44 -2.95 -2.53 5.07
N ALA A 45 -3.96 -1.90 4.47
CA ALA A 45 -3.85 -1.35 3.12
C ALA A 45 -2.73 -0.31 3.02
N LEU A 46 -2.60 0.58 4.01
CA LEU A 46 -1.55 1.60 4.05
C LEU A 46 -0.15 0.99 4.20
N LEU A 47 0.00 0.01 5.08
CA LEU A 47 1.27 -0.66 5.32
C LEU A 47 1.71 -1.49 4.10
N LEU A 48 0.78 -2.23 3.49
CA LEU A 48 1.03 -3.03 2.30
C LEU A 48 1.42 -2.18 1.10
N ASP A 49 0.74 -1.05 0.87
CA ASP A 49 1.11 -0.14 -0.22
C ASP A 49 2.56 0.34 -0.07
N ARG A 50 2.90 0.84 1.13
CA ARG A 50 4.25 1.32 1.43
C ARG A 50 5.29 0.20 1.32
N PHE A 51 4.96 -1.00 1.79
CA PHE A 51 5.83 -2.17 1.70
C PHE A 51 6.12 -2.56 0.25
N LEU A 52 5.09 -2.65 -0.60
CA LEU A 52 5.25 -3.00 -2.01
C LEU A 52 6.09 -1.97 -2.77
N ASP A 53 6.00 -0.71 -2.40
CA ASP A 53 6.83 0.32 -2.99
C ASP A 53 8.30 0.20 -2.54
N ILE A 54 8.53 -0.08 -1.25
CA ILE A 54 9.87 -0.35 -0.74
C ILE A 54 10.46 -1.61 -1.41
N LEU A 55 9.66 -2.66 -1.58
CA LEU A 55 10.05 -3.86 -2.30
C LEU A 55 10.45 -3.53 -3.73
N GLN A 56 9.67 -2.72 -4.44
CA GLN A 56 10.02 -2.30 -5.80
C GLN A 56 11.30 -1.47 -5.84
N ASP A 57 11.45 -0.53 -4.91
CA ASP A 57 12.63 0.35 -4.84
C ASP A 57 13.92 -0.45 -4.56
N LEU A 58 13.83 -1.52 -3.77
CA LEU A 58 14.99 -2.34 -3.36
C LEU A 58 15.27 -3.55 -4.28
N HIS A 59 14.22 -4.17 -4.81
CA HIS A 59 14.30 -5.47 -5.49
C HIS A 59 13.77 -5.45 -6.94
N GLY A 60 13.23 -4.32 -7.40
CA GLY A 60 12.66 -4.18 -8.73
C GLY A 60 11.19 -4.65 -8.81
N GLU A 61 10.60 -4.45 -10.00
CA GLU A 61 9.16 -4.68 -10.25
C GLU A 61 8.79 -6.18 -10.22
N ASP A 62 9.66 -7.07 -10.73
CA ASP A 62 9.42 -8.52 -10.80
C ASP A 62 9.11 -9.14 -9.43
N ILE A 63 9.86 -8.75 -8.40
CA ILE A 63 9.67 -9.25 -7.04
C ILE A 63 8.39 -8.68 -6.42
N ARG A 64 8.07 -7.41 -6.72
CA ARG A 64 6.84 -6.77 -6.25
C ARG A 64 5.59 -7.46 -6.81
N GLU A 65 5.60 -7.90 -8.06
CA GLU A 65 4.46 -8.57 -8.69
C GLU A 65 4.29 -10.03 -8.27
N THR A 66 5.38 -10.65 -7.79
CA THR A 66 5.37 -12.05 -7.35
C THR A 66 4.80 -12.24 -5.93
N VAL A 67 4.94 -11.22 -5.09
CA VAL A 67 4.49 -11.22 -3.67
C VAL A 67 3.06 -10.72 -3.57
#